data_AF-A0A4Y3NIX8-F1
#
_entry.id   AF-A0A4Y3NIX8-F1
#
_cell.length_a   1.000
_cell.length_b   1.000
_cell.length_c   1.000
_cell.angle_alpha   90.00
_cell.angle_beta   90.00
_cell.angle_gamma   90.00
#
_symmetry.space_group_name_H-M   'P 1'
#
loop_
_entity.id
_entity.type
_entity.pdbx_description
1 polymer ?
#
loop_
_entity_poly.entity_id
_entity_poly.type
_entity_poly.pdbx_seq_one_letter_code
_entity_poly.pdbx_strand_id
1 'polypeptide(L)'
;MTFNELTTRIQIQHTPELTAFRRDITSPPYKAGSATILNADRRSVRMGPVQSVEDSNANLTIVADVEGLAWFTADKGLLGSCITVSIAGHRRNTGTRVHLPLAECDAWIEAILGGAWITHVYRAGNKVEPGGRLDVASYRLFLDERRNPVSKPQAVADSTLRRLEES
;
A
#
# COMPACT_ATOMS: atom_id res chain seq x y z
N MET A 1 3.30 -17.32 -12.39
CA MET A 1 2.91 -16.26 -13.34
C MET A 1 3.96 -15.16 -13.26
N THR A 2 4.19 -14.43 -14.34
CA THR A 2 5.03 -13.23 -14.28
C THR A 2 4.31 -12.12 -13.52
N PHE A 3 5.05 -11.12 -13.06
CA PHE A 3 4.49 -9.95 -12.38
C PHE A 3 3.43 -9.23 -13.25
N ASN A 4 3.71 -9.02 -14.54
CA ASN A 4 2.77 -8.39 -15.47
C ASN A 4 1.49 -9.23 -15.68
N GLU A 5 1.62 -10.56 -15.73
CA GLU A 5 0.47 -11.46 -15.82
C GLU A 5 -0.42 -11.39 -14.57
N LEU A 6 0.21 -11.35 -13.38
CA LEU A 6 -0.51 -11.19 -12.11
C LEU A 6 -1.25 -9.86 -12.06
N THR A 7 -0.57 -8.75 -12.34
CA THR A 7 -1.16 -7.40 -12.35
C THR A 7 -2.34 -7.33 -13.30
N THR A 8 -2.17 -7.84 -14.53
CA THR A 8 -3.24 -7.86 -15.54
C THR A 8 -4.44 -8.67 -15.07
N ARG A 9 -4.20 -9.86 -14.50
CA ARG A 9 -5.26 -10.74 -14.00
C ARG A 9 -6.03 -10.10 -12.84
N ILE A 10 -5.32 -9.49 -11.89
CA ILE A 10 -5.91 -8.74 -10.78
C ILE A 10 -6.79 -7.61 -11.30
N GLN A 11 -6.28 -6.81 -12.24
CA GLN A 11 -7.04 -5.72 -12.85
C GLN A 11 -8.32 -6.20 -13.49
N ILE A 12 -8.26 -7.25 -14.32
CA ILE A 12 -9.44 -7.80 -15.01
C ILE A 12 -10.47 -8.33 -13.99
N GLN A 13 -10.02 -9.06 -12.97
CA GLN A 13 -10.92 -9.72 -12.02
C GLN A 13 -11.54 -8.76 -10.98
N HIS A 14 -10.86 -7.66 -10.66
CA HIS A 14 -11.22 -6.77 -9.55
C HIS A 14 -11.32 -5.29 -9.95
N THR A 15 -11.61 -4.99 -11.22
CA THR A 15 -11.72 -3.61 -11.74
C THR A 15 -12.65 -2.73 -10.87
N PRO A 16 -13.86 -3.16 -10.48
CA PRO A 16 -14.75 -2.32 -9.68
C PRO A 16 -14.18 -1.99 -8.30
N GLU A 17 -13.64 -2.99 -7.60
CA GLU A 17 -13.04 -2.85 -6.28
C GLU A 17 -11.81 -1.95 -6.33
N LEU A 18 -10.92 -2.16 -7.30
CA LEU A 18 -9.73 -1.35 -7.52
C LEU A 18 -10.09 0.11 -7.80
N THR A 19 -11.09 0.35 -8.66
CA THR A 19 -11.52 1.70 -9.01
C THR A 19 -12.07 2.45 -7.80
N ALA A 20 -12.95 1.79 -7.03
CA ALA A 20 -13.50 2.37 -5.81
C ALA A 20 -12.41 2.62 -4.77
N PHE A 21 -11.58 1.61 -4.50
CA PHE A 21 -10.50 1.70 -3.51
C PHE A 21 -9.49 2.79 -3.85
N ARG A 22 -9.03 2.85 -5.10
CA ARG A 22 -8.10 3.88 -5.58
C ARG A 22 -8.70 5.27 -5.44
N ARG A 23 -9.96 5.45 -5.81
CA ARG A 23 -10.66 6.72 -5.61
C ARG A 23 -10.68 7.08 -4.14
N ASP A 24 -11.02 6.16 -3.25
CA ASP A 24 -11.20 6.48 -1.83
C ASP A 24 -9.87 6.82 -1.12
N ILE A 25 -8.75 6.20 -1.51
CA ILE A 25 -7.42 6.47 -0.93
C ILE A 25 -6.74 7.72 -1.53
N THR A 26 -7.16 8.16 -2.74
CA THR A 26 -6.60 9.36 -3.41
C THR A 26 -7.53 10.57 -3.36
N SER A 27 -8.80 10.37 -3.00
CA SER A 27 -9.77 11.45 -2.79
C SER A 27 -9.35 12.32 -1.60
N PRO A 28 -9.62 13.64 -1.65
CA PRO A 28 -9.42 14.53 -0.51
C PRO A 28 -9.99 13.91 0.78
N PRO A 29 -9.27 14.05 1.90
CA PRO A 29 -9.26 15.31 2.61
C PRO A 29 -7.84 15.60 3.09
N TYR A 30 -7.04 16.26 2.25
CA TYR A 30 -5.83 16.87 2.77
C TYR A 30 -6.20 18.24 3.33
N LYS A 31 -6.15 18.36 4.66
CA LYS A 31 -6.05 19.65 5.34
C LYS A 31 -4.64 19.74 5.88
N ALA A 32 -3.80 20.59 5.28
CA ALA A 32 -2.50 20.90 5.85
C ALA A 32 -2.69 21.33 7.31
N GLY A 33 -1.99 20.66 8.22
CA GLY A 33 -1.84 21.17 9.57
C GLY A 33 -1.15 22.53 9.50
N SER A 34 -1.55 23.46 10.36
CA SER A 34 -0.82 24.72 10.51
C SER A 34 0.33 24.54 11.50
N ALA A 35 1.19 25.55 11.63
CA ALA A 35 2.20 25.60 12.70
C ALA A 35 1.62 25.41 14.12
N THR A 36 0.31 25.57 14.30
CA THR A 36 -0.42 25.43 15.57
C THR A 36 -1.39 24.24 15.60
N ILE A 37 -1.64 23.57 14.47
CA ILE A 37 -2.61 22.48 14.36
C ILE A 37 -1.93 21.30 13.66
N LEU A 38 -1.71 20.22 14.39
CA LEU A 38 -1.22 18.96 13.83
C LEU A 38 -2.19 18.46 12.75
N ASN A 39 -1.65 18.04 11.60
CA ASN A 39 -2.41 17.30 10.61
C ASN A 39 -2.71 15.88 11.14
N ALA A 40 -3.74 15.77 11.96
CA ALA A 40 -4.15 14.53 12.61
C ALA A 40 -5.18 13.73 11.78
N ASP A 41 -5.51 14.19 10.57
CA ASP A 41 -6.48 13.50 9.72
C ASP A 41 -5.89 12.15 9.29
N ARG A 42 -6.60 11.09 9.66
CA ARG A 42 -6.35 9.71 9.24
C ARG A 42 -7.60 9.19 8.56
N ARG A 43 -7.41 8.59 7.39
CA ARG A 43 -8.44 7.80 6.71
C ARG A 43 -7.96 6.36 6.62
N SER A 44 -8.80 5.42 7.01
CA SER A 44 -8.57 4.00 6.76
C SER A 44 -9.62 3.50 5.78
N VAL A 45 -9.18 2.94 4.66
CA VAL A 45 -10.02 2.35 3.61
C VAL A 45 -9.73 0.87 3.54
N ARG A 46 -10.77 0.05 3.43
CA ARG A 46 -10.62 -1.40 3.29
C ARG A 46 -11.20 -1.87 1.97
N MET A 47 -10.46 -2.72 1.27
CA MET A 47 -10.91 -3.51 0.15
C MET A 47 -10.92 -4.99 0.56
N GLY A 48 -12.07 -5.62 0.39
CA GLY A 48 -12.23 -7.06 0.51
C GLY A 48 -13.11 -7.53 1.68
N PRO A 49 -13.19 -8.88 1.85
CA PRO A 49 -12.27 -9.88 1.28
C PRO A 49 -12.37 -10.05 -0.24
N VAL A 50 -11.24 -10.01 -0.94
CA VAL A 50 -11.12 -10.34 -2.39
C VAL A 50 -10.40 -11.67 -2.57
N GLN A 51 -10.63 -12.37 -3.68
CA GLN A 51 -9.99 -13.67 -3.91
C GLN A 51 -8.50 -13.50 -4.29
N SER A 52 -7.62 -14.39 -3.81
CA SER A 52 -6.25 -14.50 -4.34
C SER A 52 -6.27 -15.09 -5.75
N VAL A 53 -5.43 -14.53 -6.63
CA VAL A 53 -5.27 -14.97 -8.02
C VAL A 53 -4.29 -16.14 -8.15
N GLU A 54 -3.46 -16.37 -7.13
CA GLU A 54 -2.50 -17.48 -7.06
C GLU A 54 -2.98 -18.67 -6.21
N ASP A 55 -3.81 -18.45 -5.18
CA ASP A 55 -4.42 -19.49 -4.35
C ASP A 55 -5.94 -19.35 -4.28
N SER A 56 -6.67 -20.21 -5.00
CA SER A 56 -8.13 -20.21 -5.03
C SER A 56 -8.79 -20.48 -3.67
N ASN A 57 -8.04 -21.01 -2.70
CA ASN A 57 -8.50 -21.28 -1.34
C ASN A 57 -8.16 -20.13 -0.38
N ALA A 58 -7.59 -19.03 -0.87
CA ALA A 58 -7.26 -17.85 -0.10
C ALA A 58 -8.05 -16.62 -0.54
N ASN A 59 -8.39 -15.80 0.45
CA ASN A 59 -8.88 -14.44 0.26
C ASN A 59 -7.88 -13.45 0.87
N LEU A 60 -7.84 -12.25 0.32
CA LEU A 60 -7.00 -11.14 0.73
C LEU A 60 -7.87 -10.07 1.38
N THR A 61 -7.38 -9.54 2.50
CA THR A 61 -7.85 -8.28 3.05
C THR A 61 -6.81 -7.22 2.75
N ILE A 62 -7.20 -6.16 2.07
CA ILE A 62 -6.32 -5.05 1.70
C ILE A 62 -6.82 -3.80 2.43
N VAL A 63 -5.93 -3.17 3.19
CA VAL A 63 -6.24 -1.96 3.97
C VAL A 63 -5.26 -0.88 3.57
N ALA A 64 -5.77 0.32 3.31
CA ALA A 64 -4.96 1.50 3.10
C ALA A 64 -5.24 2.53 4.19
N ASP A 65 -4.19 2.92 4.90
CA ASP A 65 -4.22 4.09 5.79
C ASP A 65 -3.60 5.28 5.06
N VAL A 66 -4.29 6.43 5.09
CA VAL A 66 -3.80 7.70 4.56
C VAL A 66 -3.60 8.64 5.74
N GLU A 67 -2.35 9.06 5.94
CA GLU A 67 -1.91 9.81 7.13
C GLU A 67 -1.02 10.98 6.71
N GLY A 68 -1.08 12.12 7.41
CA GLY A 68 -0.15 13.24 7.18
C GLY A 68 1.31 12.87 7.47
N LEU A 69 2.27 13.44 6.72
CA LEU A 69 3.69 13.11 6.92
C LEU A 69 4.23 13.43 8.32
N ALA A 70 3.64 14.42 8.99
CA ALA A 70 3.94 14.77 10.39
C ALA A 70 3.75 13.61 11.39
N TRP A 71 3.06 12.52 11.04
CA TRP A 71 2.96 11.30 11.84
C TRP A 71 4.26 10.49 11.86
N PHE A 72 5.08 10.60 10.82
CA PHE A 72 6.26 9.76 10.60
C PHE A 72 7.58 10.45 10.97
N THR A 73 7.50 11.69 11.48
CA THR A 73 8.68 12.50 11.78
C THR A 73 8.50 13.36 13.03
N ALA A 74 9.63 13.83 13.56
CA ALA A 74 9.69 14.87 14.58
C ALA A 74 9.28 16.25 14.03
N ASP A 75 9.50 16.50 12.73
CA ASP A 75 9.10 17.75 12.08
C ASP A 75 7.59 17.80 11.84
N LYS A 76 6.87 18.47 12.75
CA LYS A 76 5.40 18.61 12.65
C LYS A 76 4.94 19.58 11.56
N GLY A 77 5.86 20.32 10.94
CA GLY A 77 5.59 21.18 9.80
C GLY A 77 5.67 20.47 8.44
N LEU A 78 6.08 19.19 8.39
CA LEU A 78 6.23 18.47 7.14
C LEU A 78 4.88 18.26 6.45
N LEU A 79 4.71 18.96 5.32
CA LEU A 79 3.52 18.91 4.47
C LEU A 79 3.51 17.66 3.58
N GLY A 80 2.33 17.24 3.15
CA GLY A 80 2.11 16.02 2.37
C GLY A 80 1.46 14.90 3.17
N SER A 81 1.38 13.71 2.55
CA SER A 81 0.77 12.52 3.15
C SER A 81 1.52 11.24 2.81
N CYS A 82 1.26 10.18 3.56
CA CYS A 82 1.71 8.82 3.30
C CYS A 82 0.48 7.93 3.14
N ILE A 83 0.47 7.13 2.07
CA ILE A 83 -0.46 6.02 1.89
C ILE A 83 0.27 4.75 2.32
N THR A 84 -0.21 4.10 3.37
CA THR A 84 0.28 2.79 3.82
C THR A 84 -0.71 1.72 3.40
N VAL A 85 -0.33 0.83 2.48
CA VAL A 85 -1.16 -0.31 2.06
C VAL A 85 -0.67 -1.58 2.74
N SER A 86 -1.56 -2.29 3.42
CA SER A 86 -1.30 -3.58 4.06
C SER A 86 -2.18 -4.66 3.44
N ILE A 87 -1.55 -5.76 3.03
CA ILE A 87 -2.19 -6.91 2.37
C ILE A 87 -1.99 -8.13 3.26
N ALA A 88 -3.07 -8.83 3.56
CA ALA A 88 -3.01 -9.94 4.47
C ALA A 88 -3.93 -11.10 4.03
N GLY A 89 -3.42 -12.32 4.07
CA GLY A 89 -4.07 -13.51 3.54
C GLY A 89 -4.92 -14.25 4.58
N HIS A 90 -6.01 -14.84 4.13
CA HIS A 90 -6.90 -15.68 4.93
C HIS A 90 -7.37 -16.91 4.14
N ARG A 91 -7.44 -18.08 4.77
CA ARG A 91 -8.16 -19.23 4.21
C ARG A 91 -9.62 -18.86 3.97
N ARG A 92 -10.15 -19.15 2.78
CA ARG A 92 -11.52 -18.81 2.39
C ARG A 92 -12.58 -19.44 3.29
N ASN A 93 -12.37 -20.70 3.69
CA ASN A 93 -13.34 -21.48 4.45
C ASN A 93 -13.27 -21.26 5.96
N THR A 94 -12.09 -20.94 6.51
CA THR A 94 -11.89 -20.82 7.97
C THR A 94 -11.55 -19.41 8.43
N GLY A 95 -11.20 -18.48 7.54
CA GLY A 95 -10.71 -17.14 7.88
C GLY A 95 -9.31 -17.11 8.51
N THR A 96 -8.69 -18.26 8.74
CA THR A 96 -7.36 -18.40 9.37
C THR A 96 -6.30 -17.71 8.51
N ARG A 97 -5.35 -17.03 9.15
CA ARG A 97 -4.20 -16.41 8.47
C ARG A 97 -3.46 -17.40 7.59
N VAL A 98 -3.05 -16.95 6.40
CA VAL A 98 -2.17 -17.69 5.51
C VAL A 98 -1.07 -16.79 4.99
N HIS A 99 0.09 -17.39 4.72
CA HIS A 99 1.17 -16.71 4.04
C HIS A 99 0.83 -16.46 2.57
N LEU A 100 1.12 -15.26 2.10
CA LEU A 100 0.89 -14.83 0.72
C LEU A 100 2.17 -14.84 -0.09
N PRO A 101 2.14 -15.26 -1.36
CA PRO A 101 3.25 -15.06 -2.28
C PRO A 101 3.59 -13.57 -2.40
N LEU A 102 4.87 -13.24 -2.26
CA LEU A 102 5.33 -11.86 -2.38
C LEU A 102 4.98 -11.23 -3.74
N ALA A 103 5.15 -11.99 -4.82
CA ALA A 103 4.88 -11.53 -6.18
C ALA A 103 3.42 -11.12 -6.39
N GLU A 104 2.47 -11.88 -5.82
CA GLU A 104 1.05 -11.50 -5.83
C GLU A 104 0.82 -10.20 -5.07
N CYS A 105 1.42 -10.04 -3.88
CA CYS A 105 1.29 -8.81 -3.11
C CYS A 105 1.83 -7.60 -3.88
N ASP A 106 2.98 -7.72 -4.55
CA ASP A 106 3.55 -6.64 -5.36
C ASP A 106 2.63 -6.28 -6.54
N ALA A 107 2.09 -7.30 -7.21
CA ALA A 107 1.18 -7.12 -8.34
C ALA A 107 -0.13 -6.42 -7.92
N TRP A 108 -0.63 -6.70 -6.71
CA TRP A 108 -1.75 -5.96 -6.14
C TRP A 108 -1.45 -4.48 -5.95
N ILE A 109 -0.25 -4.15 -5.48
CA ILE A 109 0.15 -2.75 -5.27
C ILE A 109 0.25 -2.01 -6.59
N GLU A 110 0.81 -2.63 -7.63
CA GLU A 110 0.79 -2.05 -8.97
C GLU A 110 -0.63 -1.88 -9.51
N ALA A 111 -1.49 -2.88 -9.32
CA ALA A 111 -2.89 -2.78 -9.75
C ALA A 111 -3.65 -1.65 -9.05
N ILE A 112 -3.36 -1.39 -7.77
CA ILE A 112 -3.99 -0.33 -6.97
C ILE A 112 -3.47 1.07 -7.35
N LEU A 113 -2.15 1.25 -7.38
CA LEU A 113 -1.52 2.58 -7.51
C LEU A 113 -1.27 2.97 -8.97
N GLY A 114 -1.10 1.99 -9.85
CA GLY A 114 -0.75 2.15 -11.26
C GLY A 114 0.76 2.29 -11.51
N GLY A 115 1.19 1.91 -12.71
CA GLY A 115 2.60 1.81 -13.07
C GLY A 115 3.41 3.12 -12.96
N ALA A 116 2.78 4.29 -13.08
CA ALA A 116 3.51 5.55 -12.91
C ALA A 116 3.90 5.84 -11.45
N TRP A 117 3.19 5.26 -10.48
CA TRP A 117 3.42 5.52 -9.05
C TRP A 117 4.27 4.41 -8.42
N ILE A 118 4.36 3.24 -9.05
CA ILE A 118 5.01 2.05 -8.49
C ILE A 118 6.51 2.29 -8.18
N THR A 119 7.18 3.13 -8.96
CA THR A 119 8.59 3.52 -8.77
C THR A 119 8.85 4.35 -7.50
N HIS A 120 7.79 4.90 -6.92
CA HIS A 120 7.83 5.66 -5.66
C HIS A 120 7.39 4.84 -4.45
N VAL A 121 7.03 3.57 -4.65
CA VAL A 121 6.55 2.70 -3.59
C VAL A 121 7.71 2.04 -2.86
N TYR A 122 7.60 2.02 -1.55
CA TYR A 122 8.52 1.35 -0.65
C TYR A 122 7.84 0.14 -0.01
N ARG A 123 8.48 -1.02 -0.02
CA ARG A 123 8.09 -2.17 0.82
C ARG A 123 8.68 -1.97 2.22
N ALA A 124 7.85 -2.14 3.25
CA ALA A 124 8.26 -2.09 4.65
C ALA A 124 8.65 -3.48 5.17
N GLY A 125 9.58 -3.50 6.14
CA GLY A 125 10.01 -4.72 6.83
C GLY A 125 11.25 -5.40 6.26
N ASN A 126 11.53 -6.60 6.78
CA ASN A 126 12.76 -7.34 6.46
C ASN A 126 12.81 -7.80 5.00
N LYS A 127 14.02 -8.04 4.50
CA LYS A 127 14.20 -8.57 3.14
C LYS A 127 13.68 -10.00 3.11
N VAL A 128 12.87 -10.29 2.11
CA VAL A 128 12.34 -11.61 1.83
C VAL A 128 12.98 -12.05 0.52
N GLU A 129 13.39 -13.31 0.44
CA GLU A 129 13.96 -13.85 -0.79
C GLU A 129 12.91 -13.88 -1.93
N PRO A 130 13.35 -13.85 -3.20
CA PRO A 130 12.45 -14.08 -4.33
C PRO A 130 11.65 -15.38 -4.15
N GLY A 131 10.31 -15.28 -4.21
CA GLY A 131 9.40 -16.41 -3.96
C GLY A 131 9.05 -16.64 -2.49
N GLY A 132 9.54 -15.80 -1.58
CA GLY A 132 9.17 -15.88 -0.17
C GLY A 132 7.72 -15.51 0.09
N ARG A 133 7.26 -15.81 1.31
CA ARG A 133 5.86 -15.66 1.71
C ARG A 133 5.75 -14.77 2.95
N LEU A 134 4.70 -13.96 3.01
CA LEU A 134 4.47 -12.99 4.08
C LEU A 134 3.13 -13.22 4.77
N ASP A 135 3.08 -13.07 6.09
CA ASP A 135 1.82 -13.01 6.85
C ASP A 135 1.04 -11.74 6.53
N VAL A 136 1.75 -10.63 6.44
CA VAL A 136 1.26 -9.32 6.03
C VAL A 136 2.34 -8.65 5.19
N ALA A 137 2.01 -8.22 3.98
CA ALA A 137 2.86 -7.37 3.17
C ALA A 137 2.44 -5.90 3.38
N SER A 138 3.39 -5.02 3.64
CA SER A 138 3.12 -3.59 3.90
C SER A 138 3.95 -2.71 2.98
N TYR A 139 3.30 -1.69 2.42
CA TYR A 139 3.85 -0.80 1.41
C TYR A 139 3.55 0.65 1.77
N ARG A 140 4.44 1.56 1.41
CA ARG A 140 4.28 3.00 1.61
C ARG A 140 4.53 3.78 0.34
N LEU A 141 3.67 4.75 0.09
CA LEU A 141 3.81 5.77 -0.94
C LEU A 141 3.77 7.15 -0.26
N PHE A 142 4.78 7.98 -0.52
CA PHE A 142 4.86 9.34 -0.01
C PHE A 142 4.38 10.32 -1.07
N LEU A 143 3.55 11.28 -0.65
CA LEU A 143 2.95 12.28 -1.51
C LEU A 143 3.27 13.68 -0.99
N ASP A 144 3.57 14.63 -1.89
CA ASP A 144 3.68 16.05 -1.54
C ASP A 144 2.31 16.69 -1.25
N GLU A 145 2.30 17.99 -0.93
CA GLU A 145 1.07 18.78 -0.69
C GLU A 145 0.11 18.82 -1.90
N ARG A 146 0.65 18.60 -3.11
CA ARG A 146 -0.09 18.58 -4.38
C ARG A 146 -0.54 17.18 -4.76
N ARG A 147 -0.24 16.18 -3.92
CA ARG A 147 -0.53 14.74 -4.11
C ARG A 147 0.28 14.09 -5.23
N ASN A 148 1.45 14.63 -5.55
CA ASN A 148 2.38 13.96 -6.44
C ASN A 148 3.24 12.97 -5.64
N PRO A 149 3.51 11.77 -6.18
CA PRO A 149 4.51 10.86 -5.65
C PRO A 149 5.87 11.53 -5.47
N VAL A 150 6.47 11.35 -4.30
CA VAL A 150 7.82 11.82 -3.99
C VAL A 150 8.65 10.70 -3.38
N SER A 151 9.97 10.86 -3.39
CA SER A 151 10.85 9.96 -2.64
C SER A 151 10.59 10.06 -1.14
N LYS A 152 10.94 9.02 -0.38
CA LYS A 152 10.87 9.02 1.08
C LYS A 152 11.55 10.29 1.64
N PRO A 153 10.84 11.14 2.39
CA PRO A 153 11.46 12.29 3.03
C PRO A 153 12.56 11.84 4.00
N GLN A 154 13.70 12.54 4.03
CA GLN A 154 14.82 12.21 4.90
C GLN A 154 14.44 12.19 6.39
N ALA A 155 13.46 13.03 6.76
CA ALA A 155 12.96 13.14 8.12
C ALA A 155 12.14 11.91 8.58
N VAL A 156 11.77 11.00 7.68
CA VAL A 156 11.11 9.72 7.99
C VAL A 156 12.18 8.68 8.35
N ALA A 157 12.25 8.34 9.64
CA ALA A 157 13.32 7.53 10.22
C ALA A 157 13.28 6.03 9.88
N ASP A 158 12.21 5.53 9.26
CA ASP A 158 12.08 4.11 8.94
C ASP A 158 13.14 3.68 7.91
N SER A 159 14.12 2.92 8.39
CA SER A 159 15.26 2.39 7.64
C SER A 159 14.97 1.03 7.00
N THR A 160 13.81 0.43 7.28
CA THR A 160 13.41 -0.86 6.69
C THR A 160 12.75 -0.70 5.33
N LEU A 161 12.35 0.53 4.99
CA LEU A 161 11.74 0.88 3.71
C LEU A 161 12.73 0.71 2.56
N ARG A 162 12.42 -0.21 1.66
CA ARG A 162 13.17 -0.44 0.41
C ARG A 162 12.28 -0.13 -0.78
N ARG A 163 12.82 0.47 -1.83
CA ARG A 163 12.02 0.70 -3.05
C ARG A 163 11.61 -0.64 -3.63
N LEU A 164 10.40 -0.69 -4.20
CA LEU A 164 9.87 -1.93 -4.76
C LEU A 164 10.75 -2.46 -5.90
N GLU A 165 11.34 -1.56 -6.70
CA GLU A 165 12.28 -1.89 -7.78
C GLU A 165 13.61 -2.52 -7.30
N GLU A 166 13.98 -2.31 -6.04
CA GLU A 166 15.21 -2.80 -5.43
C GLU A 166 15.00 -4.10 -4.62
N SER A 167 13.76 -4.61 -4.56
CA SER A 167 13.32 -5.61 -3.59
C SER A 167 13.08 -7.00 -4.14
#